data_AF-A0A137P256-F1
#
_entry.id   AF-A0A137P256-F1
#
_cell.length_a   1.000
_cell.length_b   1.000
_cell.length_c   1.000
_cell.angle_alpha   90.00
_cell.angle_beta   90.00
_cell.angle_gamma   90.00
#
_symmetry.space_group_name_H-M   'P 1'
#
loop_
_entity.id
_entity.type
_entity.pdbx_description
1 polymer ?
#
loop_
_entity_poly.entity_id
_entity_poly.type
_entity_poly.pdbx_seq_one_letter_code
_entity_poly.pdbx_strand_id
1 'polypeptide(L)'
;MSSTTNHTNNNSTNSAKRSLPEDSPTSNSSNAAKLQKEAPPAQQQLLKLSKSIFLVEPLETNLKLISDFIYKHLNKPHLEIEAKFGIIIDKETRQRIRFPTMSEVVLTEDFTSRIRFESNMTEFQHRHFNQMLNYQVEQSRSEHYKGSPITYEHLRHIDTFYQSGNGGERVRVTTDQKTQQIIPNGMIKKSRIANLNIHSPMTKLDFRISLNIETPEKPSGKGLQVRNKDRLSYTNELIKIDLTQVKSEFVKFLYSFH
;
A
#
# COMPACT_ATOMS: atom_id res chain seq x y z
N MET A 1 23.66 -26.20 -67.20
CA MET A 1 24.46 -27.44 -67.21
C MET A 1 23.89 -28.30 -66.09
N SER A 2 22.75 -28.97 -66.34
CA SER A 2 22.66 -30.27 -67.05
C SER A 2 23.29 -31.35 -66.17
N SER A 3 22.48 -32.13 -65.46
CA SER A 3 21.80 -33.38 -65.89
C SER A 3 22.46 -34.53 -65.08
N THR A 4 21.89 -35.70 -64.75
CA THR A 4 20.92 -36.60 -65.41
C THR A 4 20.69 -37.72 -64.35
N THR A 5 19.46 -38.02 -63.89
CA THR A 5 18.55 -39.11 -64.34
C THR A 5 19.01 -40.54 -64.00
N ASN A 6 18.17 -41.36 -63.32
CA ASN A 6 17.42 -42.43 -64.01
C ASN A 6 16.51 -43.29 -63.11
N HIS A 7 15.36 -43.59 -63.72
CA HIS A 7 14.27 -44.50 -63.37
C HIS A 7 14.68 -45.98 -63.29
N THR A 8 13.86 -46.79 -62.60
CA THR A 8 13.17 -47.92 -63.27
C THR A 8 11.89 -48.33 -62.55
N ASN A 9 10.95 -48.78 -63.37
CA ASN A 9 9.55 -49.12 -63.15
C ASN A 9 9.37 -50.67 -63.14
N ASN A 10 8.12 -51.15 -63.00
CA ASN A 10 7.58 -52.49 -63.31
C ASN A 10 7.49 -53.51 -62.16
N ASN A 11 6.49 -54.39 -62.04
CA ASN A 11 5.10 -54.49 -62.53
C ASN A 11 4.45 -55.72 -61.83
N SER A 12 3.15 -55.63 -61.53
CA SER A 12 2.08 -56.65 -61.58
C SER A 12 2.28 -58.15 -61.21
N THR A 13 1.38 -58.68 -60.37
CA THR A 13 0.57 -59.92 -60.57
C THR A 13 -0.66 -59.87 -59.63
N ASN A 14 -1.95 -59.81 -60.01
CA ASN A 14 -2.89 -60.69 -60.75
C ASN A 14 -3.75 -61.65 -59.86
N SER A 15 -5.05 -61.78 -60.22
CA SER A 15 -6.08 -62.80 -59.86
C SER A 15 -6.88 -62.66 -58.53
N ALA A 16 -8.20 -62.92 -58.41
CA ALA A 16 -9.31 -63.21 -59.33
C ALA A 16 -10.71 -63.19 -58.62
N LYS A 17 -11.74 -62.81 -59.40
CA LYS A 17 -13.17 -63.28 -59.52
C LYS A 17 -14.19 -63.33 -58.35
N ARG A 18 -15.36 -62.72 -58.69
CA ARG A 18 -16.80 -63.09 -58.52
C ARG A 18 -17.42 -62.95 -57.11
N SER A 19 -18.65 -62.46 -56.90
CA SER A 19 -19.90 -62.40 -57.72
C SER A 19 -20.94 -61.42 -57.11
N LEU A 20 -21.82 -60.85 -57.95
CA LEU A 20 -23.15 -60.24 -57.64
C LEU A 20 -24.27 -61.26 -57.96
N PRO A 21 -25.53 -61.15 -57.44
CA PRO A 21 -26.60 -60.28 -58.01
C PRO A 21 -27.48 -59.57 -56.93
N GLU A 22 -27.89 -58.30 -57.12
CA GLU A 22 -29.19 -57.77 -57.61
C GLU A 22 -30.45 -58.11 -56.77
N ASP A 23 -31.14 -57.08 -56.21
CA ASP A 23 -32.42 -56.58 -56.75
C ASP A 23 -32.94 -55.28 -56.06
N SER A 24 -33.67 -54.45 -56.81
CA SER A 24 -34.20 -53.09 -56.50
C SER A 24 -35.64 -53.16 -55.86
N PRO A 25 -36.47 -52.10 -55.60
CA PRO A 25 -36.43 -50.68 -56.04
C PRO A 25 -36.98 -49.56 -55.08
N THR A 26 -36.70 -48.30 -55.46
CA THR A 26 -37.49 -47.04 -55.33
C THR A 26 -38.12 -46.56 -54.01
N SER A 27 -37.81 -45.32 -53.59
CA SER A 27 -38.76 -44.18 -53.63
C SER A 27 -38.17 -42.87 -53.03
N ASN A 28 -38.62 -41.76 -53.61
CA ASN A 28 -38.20 -40.37 -53.38
C ASN A 28 -38.67 -39.74 -52.05
N SER A 29 -38.07 -38.56 -51.77
CA SER A 29 -38.51 -37.45 -50.90
C SER A 29 -37.82 -37.39 -49.53
N SER A 30 -37.49 -36.25 -48.91
CA SER A 30 -37.42 -34.84 -49.29
C SER A 30 -36.73 -34.13 -48.10
N ASN A 31 -35.97 -33.08 -48.40
CA ASN A 31 -35.65 -31.91 -47.56
C ASN A 31 -35.74 -32.02 -46.02
N ALA A 32 -34.59 -31.95 -45.35
CA ALA A 32 -34.25 -30.84 -44.44
C ALA A 32 -32.84 -31.05 -43.86
N ALA A 33 -31.86 -30.33 -44.42
CA ALA A 33 -30.56 -30.18 -43.78
C ALA A 33 -30.77 -29.42 -42.46
N LYS A 34 -30.81 -30.14 -41.34
CA LYS A 34 -30.64 -29.56 -40.01
C LYS A 34 -29.22 -29.01 -39.95
N LEU A 35 -29.09 -27.70 -40.17
CA LEU A 35 -27.96 -26.91 -39.68
C LEU A 35 -27.91 -27.10 -38.17
N GLN A 36 -27.05 -28.01 -37.71
CA GLN A 36 -26.59 -28.03 -36.33
C GLN A 36 -25.86 -26.71 -36.14
N LYS A 37 -26.47 -25.77 -35.41
CA LYS A 37 -25.72 -24.65 -34.84
C LYS A 37 -24.75 -25.28 -33.85
N GLU A 38 -23.50 -25.45 -34.27
CA GLU A 38 -22.41 -25.73 -33.35
C GLU A 38 -22.45 -24.66 -32.26
N ALA A 39 -22.51 -25.10 -31.00
CA ALA A 39 -22.34 -24.21 -29.87
C ALA A 39 -20.98 -23.50 -30.05
N PRO A 40 -20.87 -22.20 -29.70
CA PRO A 40 -19.58 -21.51 -29.75
C PRO A 40 -18.56 -22.35 -28.97
N PRO A 41 -17.32 -22.50 -29.44
CA PRO A 41 -16.30 -23.22 -28.69
C PRO A 41 -16.26 -22.63 -27.29
N ALA A 42 -16.47 -23.47 -26.29
CA ALA A 42 -16.41 -23.07 -24.90
C ALA A 42 -15.10 -22.28 -24.72
N GLN A 43 -15.23 -20.97 -24.49
CA GLN A 43 -14.10 -20.13 -24.18
C GLN A 43 -13.45 -20.79 -22.97
N GLN A 44 -12.27 -21.39 -23.17
CA GLN A 44 -11.52 -22.03 -22.09
C GLN A 44 -11.28 -20.95 -21.05
N GLN A 45 -12.12 -20.96 -20.02
CA GLN A 45 -12.03 -20.02 -18.93
C GLN A 45 -10.73 -20.37 -18.22
N LEU A 46 -9.69 -19.56 -18.45
CA LEU A 46 -8.38 -19.69 -17.82
C LEU A 46 -8.61 -19.98 -16.34
N LEU A 47 -8.30 -21.22 -15.93
CA LEU A 47 -8.47 -21.63 -14.54
C LEU A 47 -7.57 -20.72 -13.72
N LYS A 48 -8.20 -19.93 -12.83
CA LYS A 48 -7.45 -19.12 -11.88
C LYS A 48 -6.60 -20.07 -11.04
N LEU A 49 -5.28 -19.86 -11.04
CA LEU A 49 -4.37 -20.63 -10.21
C LEU A 49 -4.85 -20.56 -8.75
N SER A 50 -4.85 -21.70 -8.07
CA SER A 50 -5.11 -21.73 -6.63
C SER A 50 -4.01 -20.95 -5.90
N LYS A 51 -4.39 -20.25 -4.82
CA LYS A 51 -3.46 -19.39 -4.06
C LYS A 51 -2.33 -20.18 -3.39
N SER A 52 -2.61 -21.43 -3.02
CA SER A 52 -1.64 -22.39 -2.49
C SER A 52 -2.20 -23.81 -2.61
N ILE A 53 -1.40 -24.83 -2.29
CA ILE A 53 -1.84 -26.23 -2.18
C ILE A 53 -2.94 -26.42 -1.11
N PHE A 54 -2.97 -25.54 -0.10
CA PHE A 54 -3.95 -25.57 0.98
C PHE A 54 -5.21 -24.77 0.64
N LEU A 55 -5.30 -24.19 -0.56
CA LEU A 55 -6.37 -23.30 -1.01
C LEU A 55 -6.56 -22.05 -0.12
N VAL A 56 -5.57 -21.74 0.71
CA VAL A 56 -5.52 -20.55 1.58
C VAL A 56 -4.33 -19.66 1.21
N GLU A 57 -4.48 -18.37 1.42
CA GLU A 57 -3.39 -17.40 1.24
C GLU A 57 -2.57 -17.31 2.53
N PRO A 58 -1.28 -17.66 2.53
CA PRO A 58 -0.44 -17.53 3.72
C PRO A 58 -0.27 -16.05 4.07
N LEU A 59 -0.30 -15.74 5.36
CA LEU A 59 -0.10 -14.38 5.82
C LEU A 59 1.38 -13.99 5.71
N GLU A 60 1.64 -12.82 5.12
CA GLU A 60 2.97 -12.25 5.04
C GLU A 60 3.59 -12.03 6.43
N THR A 61 4.90 -12.30 6.56
CA THR A 61 5.57 -12.31 7.87
C THR A 61 5.57 -10.92 8.50
N ASN A 62 5.89 -9.89 7.72
CA ASN A 62 5.89 -8.51 8.20
C ASN A 62 4.48 -8.07 8.62
N LEU A 63 3.45 -8.47 7.87
CA LEU A 63 2.07 -8.17 8.21
C LEU A 63 1.66 -8.81 9.54
N LYS A 64 2.05 -10.08 9.76
CA LYS A 64 1.82 -10.77 11.05
C LYS A 64 2.54 -10.05 12.20
N LEU A 65 3.82 -9.70 12.04
CA LEU A 65 4.59 -9.01 13.06
C LEU A 65 4.00 -7.65 13.43
N ILE A 66 3.58 -6.87 12.43
CA ILE A 66 2.92 -5.58 12.64
C ILE A 66 1.56 -5.76 13.32
N SER A 67 0.79 -6.76 12.90
CA SER A 67 -0.52 -7.06 13.48
C SER A 67 -0.39 -7.45 14.95
N ASP A 68 0.55 -8.35 15.28
CA ASP A 68 0.83 -8.76 16.66
C ASP A 68 1.32 -7.58 17.51
N PHE A 69 2.15 -6.70 16.94
CA PHE A 69 2.63 -5.49 17.61
C PHE A 69 1.45 -4.56 17.98
N ILE A 70 0.55 -4.28 17.04
CA ILE A 70 -0.60 -3.40 17.27
C ILE A 70 -1.59 -4.06 18.25
N TYR A 71 -1.89 -5.35 18.05
CA TYR A 71 -2.90 -6.10 18.80
C TYR A 71 -2.66 -6.05 20.32
N LYS A 72 -1.40 -6.11 20.76
CA LYS A 72 -0.99 -6.02 22.17
C LYS A 72 -1.44 -4.73 22.88
N HIS A 73 -1.80 -3.68 22.13
CA HIS A 73 -2.12 -2.36 22.68
C HIS A 73 -3.53 -1.87 22.36
N LEU A 74 -4.35 -2.64 21.61
CA LEU A 74 -5.68 -2.21 21.16
C LEU A 74 -6.68 -1.91 22.29
N ASN A 75 -6.46 -2.46 23.48
CA ASN A 75 -7.32 -2.22 24.65
C ASN A 75 -7.05 -0.87 25.35
N LYS A 76 -6.08 -0.07 24.88
CA LYS A 76 -5.73 1.21 25.50
C LYS A 76 -6.68 2.31 25.00
N PRO A 77 -7.31 3.10 25.89
CA PRO A 77 -8.16 4.20 25.49
C PRO A 77 -7.32 5.31 24.83
N HIS A 78 -7.93 6.04 23.89
CA HIS A 78 -7.29 7.15 23.16
C HIS A 78 -5.99 6.75 22.44
N LEU A 79 -5.90 5.50 22.00
CA LEU A 79 -4.79 5.00 21.21
C LEU A 79 -4.77 5.69 19.83
N GLU A 80 -3.61 6.21 19.47
CA GLU A 80 -3.27 6.68 18.14
C GLU A 80 -2.21 5.75 17.54
N ILE A 81 -2.47 5.29 16.32
CA ILE A 81 -1.57 4.44 15.53
C ILE A 81 -1.15 5.26 14.30
N GLU A 82 0.14 5.52 14.15
CA GLU A 82 0.66 6.42 13.11
C GLU A 82 1.89 5.78 12.43
N ALA A 83 1.91 5.71 11.10
CA ALA A 83 3.04 5.18 10.34
C ALA A 83 3.79 6.33 9.65
N LYS A 84 5.05 6.54 10.00
CA LYS A 84 5.85 7.67 9.51
C LYS A 84 6.89 7.21 8.53
N PHE A 85 7.07 7.95 7.44
CA PHE A 85 8.27 7.82 6.61
C PHE A 85 9.42 8.67 7.16
N GLY A 86 10.63 8.19 6.91
CA GLY A 86 11.85 8.84 7.37
C GLY A 86 13.08 8.01 7.04
N ILE A 87 14.14 8.18 7.83
CA ILE A 87 15.35 7.38 7.72
C ILE A 87 15.75 6.86 9.10
N ILE A 88 16.21 5.60 9.15
CA ILE A 88 16.78 5.01 10.37
C ILE A 88 18.29 5.24 10.34
N ILE A 89 18.78 6.03 11.28
CA ILE A 89 20.18 6.42 11.43
C ILE A 89 20.82 5.58 12.53
N ASP A 90 21.98 5.01 12.23
CA ASP A 90 22.88 4.44 13.23
C ASP A 90 23.49 5.57 14.07
N LYS A 91 23.41 5.49 15.41
CA LYS A 91 23.91 6.53 16.30
C LYS A 91 25.44 6.66 16.28
N GLU A 92 26.16 5.58 16.04
CA GLU A 92 27.62 5.57 16.00
C GLU A 92 28.12 6.17 14.68
N THR A 93 27.65 5.64 13.54
CA THR A 93 28.13 6.09 12.22
C THR A 93 27.46 7.37 11.74
N ARG A 94 26.30 7.73 12.31
CA ARG A 94 25.44 8.85 11.88
C ARG A 94 24.97 8.75 10.43
N GLN A 95 24.99 7.54 9.86
CA GLN A 95 24.51 7.25 8.52
C GLN A 95 23.22 6.43 8.58
N ARG A 96 22.48 6.40 7.47
CA ARG A 96 21.36 5.46 7.32
C ARG A 96 21.88 4.04 7.48
N ILE A 97 21.22 3.25 8.32
CA ILE A 97 21.57 1.84 8.53
C ILE A 97 21.56 1.08 7.19
N ARG A 98 22.43 0.10 7.09
CA ARG A 98 22.49 -0.82 5.94
C ARG A 98 22.65 -2.23 6.46
N PHE A 99 21.74 -3.09 6.03
CA PHE A 99 21.84 -4.53 6.27
C PHE A 99 22.07 -5.26 4.94
N PRO A 100 22.71 -6.44 4.97
CA PRO A 100 22.81 -7.31 3.80
C PRO A 100 21.46 -8.01 3.53
N THR A 101 20.41 -7.23 3.30
CA THR A 101 19.05 -7.71 3.02
C THR A 101 18.49 -7.01 1.79
N MET A 102 17.60 -7.69 1.06
CA MET A 102 16.93 -7.15 -0.14
C MET A 102 15.44 -6.90 0.07
N SER A 103 14.92 -7.17 1.26
CA SER A 103 13.51 -6.98 1.63
C SER A 103 13.38 -6.12 2.89
N GLU A 104 12.17 -5.67 3.18
CA GLU A 104 11.84 -4.97 4.41
C GLU A 104 12.16 -5.83 5.64
N VAL A 105 12.82 -5.22 6.62
CA VAL A 105 13.22 -5.88 7.88
C VAL A 105 12.62 -5.13 9.05
N VAL A 106 11.77 -5.83 9.81
CA VAL A 106 11.28 -5.34 11.11
C VAL A 106 12.42 -5.42 12.12
N LEU A 107 12.78 -4.29 12.72
CA LEU A 107 13.87 -4.20 13.68
C LEU A 107 13.38 -4.54 15.09
N THR A 108 14.20 -5.28 15.83
CA THR A 108 13.90 -5.67 17.21
C THR A 108 14.05 -4.49 18.17
N GLU A 109 13.40 -4.59 19.33
CA GLU A 109 13.48 -3.58 20.37
C GLU A 109 14.92 -3.40 20.88
N ASP A 110 15.68 -4.48 21.04
CA ASP A 110 17.09 -4.45 21.46
C ASP A 110 17.98 -3.59 20.54
N PHE A 111 17.69 -3.59 19.24
CA PHE A 111 18.42 -2.80 18.26
C PHE A 111 18.07 -1.31 18.33
N THR A 112 16.91 -0.95 18.91
CA THR A 112 16.43 0.45 19.00
C THR A 112 17.39 1.34 19.80
N SER A 113 18.14 0.77 20.74
CA SER A 113 19.17 1.48 21.51
C SER A 113 20.29 2.07 20.62
N ARG A 114 20.62 1.41 19.50
CA ARG A 114 21.70 1.80 18.57
C ARG A 114 21.24 2.76 17.48
N ILE A 115 19.94 2.93 17.30
CA ILE A 115 19.39 3.71 16.18
C ILE A 115 18.58 4.93 16.62
N ARG A 116 18.49 5.91 15.73
CA ARG A 116 17.56 7.04 15.79
C ARG A 116 16.74 7.05 14.51
N PHE A 117 15.43 7.27 14.61
CA PHE A 117 14.61 7.53 13.43
C PHE A 117 14.43 9.02 13.25
N GLU A 118 14.61 9.49 12.03
CA GLU A 118 14.35 10.86 11.64
C GLU A 118 13.16 10.91 10.70
N SER A 119 12.04 11.42 11.21
CA SER A 119 10.83 11.63 10.41
C SER A 119 10.97 12.94 9.63
N ASN A 120 11.86 12.93 8.64
CA ASN A 120 12.08 14.04 7.73
C ASN A 120 12.11 13.54 6.29
N MET A 121 11.79 14.44 5.37
CA MET A 121 12.01 14.26 3.95
C MET A 121 12.41 15.57 3.31
N THR A 122 13.01 15.49 2.13
CA THR A 122 13.34 16.68 1.34
C THR A 122 12.06 17.36 0.85
N GLU A 123 12.15 18.67 0.58
CA GLU A 123 11.04 19.41 -0.05
C GLU A 123 10.63 18.76 -1.39
N PHE A 124 11.60 18.28 -2.16
CA PHE A 124 11.36 17.58 -3.41
C PHE A 124 10.50 16.32 -3.20
N GLN A 125 10.84 15.46 -2.23
CA GLN A 125 10.04 14.28 -1.89
C GLN A 125 8.63 14.67 -1.43
N HIS A 126 8.51 15.68 -0.57
CA HIS A 126 7.22 16.17 -0.10
C HIS A 126 6.34 16.67 -1.26
N ARG A 127 6.92 17.44 -2.18
CA ARG A 127 6.23 17.93 -3.39
C ARG A 127 5.81 16.77 -4.29
N HIS A 128 6.69 15.78 -4.48
CA HIS A 128 6.40 14.60 -5.28
C HIS A 128 5.21 13.80 -4.72
N PHE A 129 5.19 13.53 -3.41
CA PHE A 129 4.06 12.85 -2.78
C PHE A 129 2.78 13.68 -2.84
N ASN A 130 2.85 14.99 -2.67
CA ASN A 130 1.70 15.89 -2.80
C ASN A 130 1.08 15.78 -4.20
N GLN A 131 1.91 15.87 -5.25
CA GLN A 131 1.44 15.72 -6.64
C GLN A 131 0.79 14.36 -6.88
N MET A 132 1.42 13.28 -6.39
CA MET A 132 0.88 11.93 -6.52
C MET A 132 -0.48 11.78 -5.81
N LEU A 133 -0.62 12.29 -4.58
CA LEU A 133 -1.87 12.19 -3.82
C LEU A 133 -2.97 13.06 -4.41
N ASN A 134 -2.66 14.26 -4.89
CA ASN A 134 -3.64 15.12 -5.59
C ASN A 134 -4.15 14.45 -6.87
N TYR A 135 -3.26 13.81 -7.64
CA TYR A 135 -3.66 13.02 -8.80
C TYR A 135 -4.64 11.91 -8.39
N GLN A 136 -4.37 11.17 -7.31
CA GLN A 136 -5.32 10.14 -6.84
C GLN A 136 -6.67 10.72 -6.40
N VAL A 137 -6.69 11.89 -5.77
CA VAL A 137 -7.94 12.59 -5.43
C VAL A 137 -8.75 12.89 -6.70
N GLU A 138 -8.11 13.40 -7.75
CA GLU A 138 -8.77 13.68 -9.04
C GLU A 138 -9.33 12.40 -9.67
N GLN A 139 -8.54 11.33 -9.72
CA GLN A 139 -8.97 10.05 -10.28
C GLN A 139 -10.15 9.46 -9.49
N SER A 140 -10.16 9.62 -8.17
CA SER A 140 -11.22 9.09 -7.29
C SER A 140 -12.60 9.73 -7.50
N ARG A 141 -12.66 10.85 -8.22
CA ARG A 141 -13.91 11.56 -8.57
C ARG A 141 -14.49 11.13 -9.92
N SER A 142 -13.76 10.32 -10.69
CA SER A 142 -14.25 9.82 -11.98
C SER A 142 -15.43 8.86 -11.79
N GLU A 143 -16.40 8.92 -12.71
CA GLU A 143 -17.54 7.98 -12.74
C GLU A 143 -17.10 6.52 -12.93
N HIS A 144 -15.91 6.28 -13.49
CA HIS A 144 -15.36 4.95 -13.70
C HIS A 144 -14.52 4.45 -12.51
N TYR A 145 -14.32 5.28 -11.49
CA TYR A 145 -13.59 4.88 -10.29
C TYR A 145 -14.43 3.91 -9.46
N LYS A 146 -13.87 2.75 -9.15
CA LYS A 146 -14.58 1.66 -8.45
C LYS A 146 -14.41 1.70 -6.93
N GLY A 147 -13.52 2.54 -6.42
CA GLY A 147 -13.21 2.63 -4.99
C GLY A 147 -14.01 3.74 -4.28
N SER A 148 -13.85 3.81 -2.96
CA SER A 148 -14.34 4.93 -2.16
C SER A 148 -13.63 6.24 -2.54
N PRO A 149 -14.34 7.37 -2.70
CA PRO A 149 -13.71 8.66 -3.00
C PRO A 149 -12.64 9.05 -1.96
N ILE A 150 -11.61 9.78 -2.41
CA ILE A 150 -10.59 10.33 -1.52
C ILE A 150 -10.96 11.78 -1.19
N THR A 151 -11.05 12.10 0.10
CA THR A 151 -11.28 13.47 0.55
C THR A 151 -9.95 14.19 0.80
N TYR A 152 -9.94 15.49 0.58
CA TYR A 152 -8.76 16.35 0.72
C TYR A 152 -9.10 17.57 1.58
N GLU A 153 -8.20 17.90 2.50
CA GLU A 153 -8.30 19.08 3.37
C GLU A 153 -6.93 19.74 3.55
N HIS A 154 -6.90 21.08 3.53
CA HIS A 154 -5.71 21.87 3.78
C HIS A 154 -5.84 22.60 5.13
N LEU A 155 -5.12 22.10 6.13
CA LEU A 155 -5.17 22.54 7.51
C LEU A 155 -3.96 23.41 7.87
N ARG A 156 -4.22 24.53 8.53
CA ARG A 156 -3.18 25.41 9.08
C ARG A 156 -3.40 25.62 10.56
N HIS A 157 -2.55 24.98 11.36
CA HIS A 157 -2.70 24.96 12.81
C HIS A 157 -1.43 25.47 13.51
N ILE A 158 -1.62 26.00 14.71
CA ILE A 158 -0.55 26.40 15.61
C ILE A 158 -0.59 25.45 16.80
N ASP A 159 0.47 24.66 17.00
CA ASP A 159 0.67 23.86 18.19
C ASP A 159 1.46 24.69 19.22
N THR A 160 0.88 24.90 20.41
CA THR A 160 1.57 25.50 21.55
C THR A 160 1.75 24.45 22.65
N PHE A 161 2.97 24.32 23.19
CA PHE A 161 3.31 23.34 24.21
C PHE A 161 3.44 23.99 25.58
N TYR A 162 2.80 23.38 26.57
CA TYR A 162 2.75 23.84 27.97
C TYR A 162 3.41 22.80 28.87
N GLN A 163 3.97 23.25 29.99
CA GLN A 163 4.46 22.34 31.02
C GLN A 163 3.29 21.60 31.65
N SER A 164 3.41 20.29 31.86
CA SER A 164 2.45 19.57 32.70
C SER A 164 2.76 19.86 34.16
N GLY A 165 1.72 20.07 34.97
CA GLY A 165 1.84 20.43 36.39
C GLY A 165 2.62 19.41 37.23
N ASN A 166 2.79 18.18 36.72
CA ASN A 166 3.47 17.09 37.40
C ASN A 166 4.91 16.85 36.92
N GLY A 167 5.53 17.80 36.20
CA GLY A 167 6.90 17.65 35.69
C GLY A 167 7.07 16.61 34.58
N GLY A 168 5.95 16.13 34.00
CA GLY A 168 5.91 15.11 32.95
C GLY A 168 5.90 15.67 31.52
N GLU A 169 5.41 14.86 30.59
CA GLU A 169 5.24 15.22 29.18
C GLU A 169 4.39 16.49 29.00
N ARG A 170 4.71 17.28 27.95
CA ARG A 170 4.07 18.57 27.70
C ARG A 170 2.64 18.39 27.18
N VAL A 171 1.74 19.26 27.63
CA VAL A 171 0.40 19.39 27.05
C VAL A 171 0.50 20.21 25.77
N ARG A 172 -0.04 19.68 24.67
CA ARG A 172 -0.15 20.36 23.37
C ARG A 172 -1.55 20.96 23.25
N VAL A 173 -1.62 22.26 22.97
CA VAL A 173 -2.84 22.95 22.56
C VAL A 173 -2.72 23.29 21.09
N THR A 174 -3.69 22.85 20.30
CA THR A 174 -3.77 23.11 18.86
C THR A 174 -4.83 24.16 18.56
N THR A 175 -4.43 25.24 17.92
CA THR A 175 -5.28 26.37 17.54
C THR A 175 -5.35 26.48 16.02
N ASP A 176 -6.53 26.75 15.47
CA ASP A 176 -6.68 27.08 14.05
C ASP A 176 -6.06 28.44 13.75
N GLN A 177 -5.20 28.51 12.73
CA GLN A 177 -4.41 29.71 12.45
C GLN A 177 -5.26 30.89 11.99
N LYS A 178 -6.41 30.64 11.34
CA LYS A 178 -7.26 31.69 10.77
C LYS A 178 -8.21 32.27 11.81
N THR A 179 -8.88 31.41 12.56
CA THR A 179 -9.91 31.76 13.54
C THR A 179 -9.35 32.05 14.92
N GLN A 180 -8.12 31.60 15.20
CA GLN A 180 -7.48 31.65 16.52
C GLN A 180 -8.25 30.88 17.61
N GLN A 181 -9.16 29.99 17.21
CA GLN A 181 -9.91 29.13 18.13
C GLN A 181 -9.19 27.80 18.35
N ILE A 182 -9.27 27.27 19.56
CA ILE A 182 -8.78 25.92 19.87
C ILE A 182 -9.65 24.92 19.10
N ILE A 183 -9.02 24.01 18.36
CA ILE A 183 -9.76 22.99 17.61
C ILE A 183 -10.48 22.02 18.57
N PRO A 184 -11.58 21.38 18.17
CA PRO A 184 -12.22 20.34 18.96
C PRO A 184 -11.21 19.26 19.39
N ASN A 185 -11.20 18.91 20.68
CA ASN A 185 -10.23 17.99 21.28
C ASN A 185 -8.75 18.39 21.08
N GLY A 186 -8.48 19.68 20.83
CA GLY A 186 -7.15 20.20 20.54
C GLY A 186 -6.20 20.32 21.73
N MET A 187 -6.64 19.98 22.94
CA MET A 187 -5.84 20.04 24.19
C MET A 187 -5.51 18.63 24.66
N ILE A 188 -4.30 18.17 24.40
CA ILE A 188 -3.91 16.79 24.65
C ILE A 188 -2.54 16.67 25.33
N LYS A 189 -2.37 15.62 26.14
CA LYS A 189 -1.06 15.08 26.50
C LYS A 189 -0.81 13.83 25.66
N LYS A 190 0.30 13.85 24.92
CA LYS A 190 0.69 12.74 24.02
C LYS A 190 1.80 11.92 24.65
N SER A 191 1.48 10.69 25.01
CA SER A 191 2.40 9.74 25.63
C SER A 191 2.74 8.61 24.68
N ARG A 192 4.02 8.38 24.41
CA ARG A 192 4.45 7.28 23.55
C ARG A 192 4.36 5.96 24.31
N ILE A 193 3.72 4.96 23.70
CA ILE A 193 3.69 3.58 24.22
C ILE A 193 4.85 2.79 23.64
N ALA A 194 4.93 2.71 22.31
CA ALA A 194 5.89 1.85 21.62
C ALA A 194 6.15 2.34 20.20
N ASN A 195 7.27 1.91 19.62
CA ASN A 195 7.59 2.10 18.21
C ASN A 195 8.03 0.77 17.61
N LEU A 196 7.66 0.54 16.35
CA LEU A 196 8.20 -0.52 15.51
C LEU A 196 8.91 0.14 14.32
N ASN A 197 10.21 -0.12 14.18
CA ASN A 197 11.01 0.42 13.07
C ASN A 197 11.14 -0.64 11.98
N ILE A 198 10.96 -0.25 10.72
CA ILE A 198 11.08 -1.14 9.57
C ILE A 198 12.08 -0.52 8.60
N HIS A 199 13.18 -1.23 8.37
CA HIS A 199 14.17 -0.85 7.36
C HIS A 199 13.70 -1.31 5.98
N SER A 200 13.75 -0.43 4.98
CA SER A 200 13.40 -0.76 3.59
C SER A 200 14.61 -0.53 2.66
N PRO A 201 15.39 -1.58 2.34
CA PRO A 201 16.64 -1.44 1.58
C PRO A 201 16.43 -1.05 0.11
N MET A 202 15.26 -1.39 -0.45
CA MET A 202 14.93 -1.14 -1.86
C MET A 202 14.37 0.26 -2.12
N THR A 203 14.19 1.08 -1.07
CA THR A 203 13.65 2.43 -1.18
C THR A 203 14.57 3.45 -0.51
N LYS A 204 14.31 4.74 -0.73
CA LYS A 204 15.07 5.84 -0.11
C LYS A 204 14.63 6.15 1.32
N LEU A 205 13.51 5.59 1.77
CA LEU A 205 12.89 5.91 3.06
C LEU A 205 12.63 4.61 3.83
N ASP A 206 12.95 4.64 5.10
CA ASP A 206 12.48 3.67 6.07
C ASP A 206 11.13 4.13 6.63
N PHE A 207 10.48 3.30 7.44
CA PHE A 207 9.26 3.72 8.13
C PHE A 207 9.19 3.23 9.57
N ARG A 208 8.41 3.95 10.37
CA ARG A 208 8.16 3.64 11.78
C ARG A 208 6.67 3.66 12.05
N ILE A 209 6.17 2.59 12.64
CA ILE A 209 4.84 2.55 13.25
C ILE A 209 4.99 3.00 14.70
N SER A 210 4.29 4.07 15.08
CA SER A 210 4.31 4.63 16.44
C SER A 210 2.94 4.45 17.07
N LEU A 211 2.91 3.98 18.31
CA LEU A 211 1.72 3.88 19.13
C LEU A 211 1.80 4.91 20.24
N ASN A 212 0.82 5.82 20.31
CA ASN A 212 0.75 6.85 21.34
C ASN A 212 -0.63 6.85 22.01
N ILE A 213 -0.72 7.38 23.23
CA ILE A 213 -1.98 7.74 23.87
C ILE A 213 -2.12 9.26 23.78
N GLU A 214 -3.25 9.75 23.25
CA GLU A 214 -3.58 11.18 23.23
C GLU A 214 -4.68 11.48 24.25
N THR A 215 -4.30 11.67 25.52
CA THR A 215 -5.25 11.94 26.61
C THR A 215 -5.65 13.41 26.61
N PRO A 216 -6.96 13.75 26.64
CA PRO A 216 -7.41 15.13 26.83
C PRO A 216 -6.92 15.69 28.18
N GLU A 217 -6.17 16.80 28.15
CA GLU A 217 -5.61 17.42 29.36
C GLU A 217 -5.56 18.94 29.19
N LYS A 218 -5.97 19.69 30.23
CA LYS A 218 -5.89 21.16 30.22
C LYS A 218 -4.44 21.61 30.44
N PRO A 219 -3.96 22.65 29.74
CA PRO A 219 -2.61 23.15 29.96
C PRO A 219 -2.47 23.81 31.34
N SER A 220 -1.26 23.73 31.90
CA SER A 220 -0.87 24.46 33.11
C SER A 220 0.35 25.35 32.84
N GLY A 221 0.39 26.54 33.45
CA GLY A 221 1.52 27.46 33.30
C GLY A 221 1.60 28.18 31.95
N LYS A 222 2.76 28.77 31.66
CA LYS A 222 2.99 29.53 30.41
C LYS A 222 3.37 28.60 29.26
N GLY A 223 2.95 28.96 28.06
CA GLY A 223 3.38 28.29 26.83
C GLY A 223 4.88 28.44 26.62
N LEU A 224 5.56 27.34 26.33
CA LEU A 224 7.02 27.26 26.22
C LEU A 224 7.51 27.25 24.78
N GLN A 225 6.76 26.60 23.89
CA GLN A 225 7.20 26.37 22.52
C GLN A 225 6.00 26.47 21.58
N VAL A 226 6.19 27.17 20.47
CA VAL A 226 5.18 27.35 19.41
C VAL A 226 5.67 26.73 18.12
N ARG A 227 4.77 26.07 17.41
CA ARG A 227 5.03 25.38 16.16
C ARG A 227 3.89 25.60 15.18
N ASN A 228 4.19 26.23 14.04
CA ASN A 228 3.25 26.41 12.95
C ASN A 228 3.26 25.16 12.06
N LYS A 229 2.08 24.68 11.71
CA LYS A 229 1.89 23.48 10.89
C LYS A 229 1.01 23.80 9.72
N ASP A 230 1.53 23.53 8.54
CA ASP A 230 0.80 23.50 7.29
C ASP A 230 0.67 22.02 6.89
N ARG A 231 -0.58 21.53 6.78
CA ARG A 231 -0.89 20.12 6.61
C ARG A 231 -1.86 19.91 5.46
N LEU A 232 -1.49 19.02 4.55
CA LEU A 232 -2.33 18.49 3.49
C LEU A 232 -2.80 17.10 3.94
N SER A 233 -4.09 16.97 4.20
CA SER A 233 -4.72 15.76 4.72
C SER A 233 -5.54 15.09 3.63
N TYR A 234 -5.29 13.80 3.39
CA TYR A 234 -6.00 12.96 2.45
C TYR A 234 -6.65 11.82 3.24
N THR A 235 -7.96 11.61 3.10
CA THR A 235 -8.64 10.52 3.81
C THR A 235 -9.33 9.60 2.81
N ASN A 236 -9.09 8.30 2.98
CA ASN A 236 -9.78 7.26 2.26
C ASN A 236 -10.14 6.14 3.22
N GLU A 237 -11.45 5.90 3.38
CA GLU A 237 -11.99 4.89 4.30
C GLU A 237 -11.45 5.07 5.73
N LEU A 238 -10.67 4.11 6.23
CA LEU A 238 -10.11 4.11 7.58
C LEU A 238 -8.71 4.72 7.65
N ILE A 239 -8.15 5.16 6.52
CA ILE A 239 -6.78 5.64 6.41
C ILE A 239 -6.78 7.14 6.17
N LYS A 240 -5.99 7.83 7.00
CA LYS A 240 -5.65 9.24 6.83
C LYS A 240 -4.16 9.35 6.53
N ILE A 241 -3.83 10.06 5.46
CA ILE A 241 -2.47 10.36 5.03
C ILE A 241 -2.27 11.86 5.16
N ASP A 242 -1.24 12.27 5.87
CA ASP A 242 -0.94 13.66 6.15
C ASP A 242 0.47 14.02 5.68
N LEU A 243 0.55 14.95 4.73
CA LEU A 243 1.79 15.64 4.39
C LEU A 243 1.87 16.91 5.24
N THR A 244 2.89 17.02 6.08
CA THR A 244 3.00 18.14 7.02
C THR A 244 4.33 18.87 6.86
N GLN A 245 4.25 20.18 6.66
CA GLN A 245 5.34 21.14 6.79
C GLN A 245 5.25 21.84 8.13
N VAL A 246 6.36 21.83 8.85
CA VAL A 246 6.47 22.36 10.21
C VAL A 246 7.47 23.50 10.24
N LYS A 247 7.08 24.63 10.85
CA LYS A 247 7.97 25.76 11.14
C LYS A 247 7.95 26.08 12.63
N SER A 248 9.12 26.20 13.23
CA SER A 248 9.28 26.64 14.62
C SER A 248 10.43 27.64 14.72
N GLU A 249 10.59 28.28 15.87
CA GLU A 249 11.67 29.26 16.11
C GLU A 249 13.06 28.70 15.77
N PHE A 250 13.31 27.43 16.12
CA PHE A 250 14.60 26.75 15.92
C PHE A 250 14.68 25.91 14.63
N VAL A 251 13.56 25.71 13.93
CA VAL A 251 13.50 24.87 12.72
C VAL A 251 12.80 25.64 11.61
N LYS A 252 13.59 26.02 10.59
CA LYS A 252 13.09 26.80 9.45
C LYS A 252 11.97 26.08 8.72
N PHE A 253 12.19 24.83 8.31
CA PHE A 253 11.18 23.93 7.76
C PHE A 253 11.54 22.46 8.01
N LEU A 254 10.55 21.65 8.39
CA LEU A 254 10.65 20.20 8.44
C LEU A 254 9.44 19.58 7.73
N TYR A 255 9.69 18.71 6.75
CA TYR A 255 8.66 18.02 5.98
C TYR A 255 8.53 16.58 6.46
N SER A 256 7.30 16.11 6.58
CA SER A 256 7.00 14.76 7.06
C SER A 256 5.79 14.19 6.32
N PHE A 257 5.74 12.86 6.25
CA PHE A 257 4.62 12.07 5.75
C PHE A 257 4.28 11.08 6.85
N HIS A 258 3.01 11.09 7.25
CA HIS A 258 2.44 10.19 8.24
C HIS A 258 1.06 9.70 7.83
#